data_AF-E2QG10-F1
#
_entry.id   AF-E2QG10-F1
#
_cell.length_a   1.000
_cell.length_b   1.000
_cell.length_c   1.000
_cell.angle_alpha   90.00
_cell.angle_beta   90.00
_cell.angle_gamma   90.00
#
_symmetry.space_group_name_H-M   'P 1'
#
loop_
_entity.id
_entity.type
_entity.pdbx_description
1 polymer ?
#
loop_
_entity_poly.entity_id
_entity_poly.type
_entity_poly.pdbx_seq_one_letter_code
_entity_poly.pdbx_strand_id
1 'polypeptide(L)'
;MRKKYISVRVFFMCLLILTVAGCYGKGNENLILPFDSTQSFQLECYYQYINNMHDITEIKLSEVHNKQTKAFSQQETKIPVKGENFLSPYVDINDRYYELGHFEYEDNTYKLIVYNKIGESDTLLLNVQINSYNATENLVDALLLGSFFGYEDIVRFSDFIIHPDYSISIDNYVVYAYEESKDGLSTRIAKDPIPHIYLKEQYKIENGQFKLTSRMEILKN
;
A
#
# COMPACT_ATOMS: atom_id res chain seq x y z
N MET A 1 38.27 -43.95 -43.16
CA MET A 1 37.21 -42.95 -43.47
C MET A 1 35.91 -43.34 -42.77
N ARG A 2 35.53 -42.64 -41.70
CA ARG A 2 34.14 -42.26 -41.36
C ARG A 2 34.18 -41.36 -40.13
N LYS A 3 33.78 -40.11 -40.36
CA LYS A 3 33.59 -39.04 -39.36
C LYS A 3 32.26 -39.23 -38.63
N LYS A 4 32.10 -38.48 -37.51
CA LYS A 4 30.85 -37.90 -36.96
C LYS A 4 29.97 -38.87 -36.13
N TYR A 5 29.43 -38.57 -34.94
CA TYR A 5 29.18 -37.33 -34.20
C TYR A 5 29.32 -37.59 -32.69
N ILE A 6 30.02 -36.71 -31.96
CA ILE A 6 29.92 -36.58 -30.50
C ILE A 6 28.63 -35.80 -30.24
N SER A 7 27.60 -36.48 -29.74
CA SER A 7 26.38 -35.82 -29.29
C SER A 7 26.63 -35.25 -27.90
N VAL A 8 27.02 -33.98 -27.84
CA VAL A 8 27.01 -33.17 -26.62
C VAL A 8 25.54 -33.01 -26.21
N ARG A 9 25.06 -33.90 -25.31
CA ARG A 9 23.79 -33.68 -24.62
C ARG A 9 24.02 -32.69 -23.51
N VAL A 10 23.78 -31.44 -23.86
CA VAL A 10 23.59 -30.29 -22.99
C VAL A 10 22.51 -30.64 -21.95
N PHE A 11 22.92 -30.88 -20.71
CA PHE A 11 22.00 -30.95 -19.57
C PHE A 11 21.84 -29.51 -19.04
N PHE A 12 20.96 -28.73 -19.68
CA PHE A 12 20.48 -27.47 -19.11
C PHE A 12 19.57 -27.86 -17.93
N MET A 13 20.14 -27.96 -16.73
CA MET A 13 19.33 -27.84 -15.51
C MET A 13 18.81 -26.40 -15.50
N CYS A 14 17.59 -26.20 -15.97
CA CYS A 14 16.79 -25.06 -15.58
C CYS A 14 16.60 -25.16 -14.06
N LEU A 15 17.43 -24.44 -13.31
CA LEU A 15 17.07 -23.97 -11.97
C LEU A 15 15.84 -23.06 -12.18
N LEU A 16 14.66 -23.67 -12.20
CA LEU A 16 13.43 -22.99 -11.81
C LEU A 16 13.59 -22.74 -10.31
N ILE A 17 14.27 -21.63 -9.99
CA ILE A 17 14.08 -21.00 -8.69
C ILE A 17 12.62 -20.54 -8.76
N LEU A 18 11.74 -21.34 -8.17
CA LEU A 18 10.46 -20.85 -7.68
C LEU A 18 10.82 -19.76 -6.68
N THR A 19 10.97 -18.52 -7.17
CA THR A 19 10.99 -17.36 -6.29
C THR A 19 9.61 -17.35 -5.66
N VAL A 20 9.51 -17.87 -4.44
CA VAL A 20 8.43 -17.48 -3.54
C VAL A 20 8.43 -15.96 -3.61
N ALA A 21 7.34 -15.38 -4.13
CA ALA A 21 7.14 -13.95 -4.23
C ALA A 21 7.08 -13.38 -2.80
N GLY A 22 8.25 -13.24 -2.18
CA GLY A 22 8.41 -12.51 -0.93
C GLY A 22 8.46 -11.02 -1.27
N CYS A 23 7.91 -10.18 -0.39
CA CYS A 23 8.14 -8.75 -0.46
C CYS A 23 9.64 -8.49 -0.25
N TYR A 24 10.40 -8.31 -1.33
CA TYR A 24 11.84 -8.05 -1.29
C TYR A 24 12.11 -6.60 -1.73
N GLY A 25 11.69 -5.63 -0.93
CA GLY A 25 12.14 -4.25 -1.10
C GLY A 25 13.40 -3.97 -0.28
N LYS A 26 14.40 -3.28 -0.85
CA LYS A 26 15.36 -2.54 -0.03
C LYS A 26 14.68 -1.22 0.36
N GLY A 27 14.15 -1.13 1.57
CA GLY A 27 13.67 0.13 2.12
C GLY A 27 14.82 1.08 2.45
N ASN A 28 14.47 2.31 2.87
CA ASN A 28 15.41 3.35 3.29
C ASN A 28 16.28 3.95 2.15
N GLU A 29 15.83 3.86 0.90
CA GLU A 29 16.46 4.49 -0.28
C GLU A 29 15.71 5.77 -0.71
N ASN A 30 16.36 6.60 -1.54
CA ASN A 30 15.73 7.76 -2.15
C ASN A 30 14.59 7.32 -3.09
N LEU A 31 13.38 7.82 -2.85
CA LEU A 31 12.22 7.62 -3.72
C LEU A 31 12.37 8.48 -4.97
N ILE A 32 12.26 7.84 -6.13
CA ILE A 32 12.24 8.52 -7.41
C ILE A 32 10.79 8.88 -7.74
N LEU A 33 10.56 10.15 -8.09
CA LEU A 33 9.25 10.62 -8.54
C LEU A 33 9.16 10.54 -10.09
N PRO A 34 8.01 10.12 -10.66
CA PRO A 34 6.79 9.75 -9.96
C PRO A 34 6.93 8.42 -9.22
N PHE A 35 6.34 8.34 -8.02
CA PHE A 35 6.16 7.08 -7.32
C PHE A 35 4.72 6.61 -7.55
N ASP A 36 4.54 5.58 -8.37
CA ASP A 36 3.26 4.94 -8.67
C ASP A 36 3.16 3.63 -7.88
N SER A 37 2.15 3.54 -7.01
CA SER A 37 1.96 2.38 -6.15
C SER A 37 1.74 1.07 -6.92
N THR A 38 1.11 1.14 -8.09
CA THR A 38 0.79 -0.02 -8.94
C THR A 38 2.00 -0.57 -9.68
N GLN A 39 3.06 0.24 -9.81
CA GLN A 39 4.32 -0.13 -10.45
C GLN A 39 5.45 -0.37 -9.43
N SER A 40 5.16 -0.23 -8.14
CA SER A 40 6.15 -0.35 -7.08
C SER A 40 6.44 -1.81 -6.73
N PHE A 41 7.68 -2.25 -6.98
CA PHE A 41 8.16 -3.56 -6.53
C PHE A 41 8.06 -3.74 -5.01
N GLN A 42 8.14 -2.65 -4.25
CA GLN A 42 8.03 -2.70 -2.79
C GLN A 42 6.60 -2.96 -2.30
N LEU A 43 5.59 -2.62 -3.10
CA LEU A 43 4.17 -2.80 -2.78
C LEU A 43 3.52 -3.94 -3.56
N GLU A 44 4.18 -4.47 -4.59
CA GLU A 44 3.64 -5.48 -5.51
C GLU A 44 3.02 -6.68 -4.78
N CYS A 45 3.70 -7.19 -3.76
CA CYS A 45 3.20 -8.35 -2.99
C CYS A 45 1.84 -8.08 -2.33
N TYR A 46 1.57 -6.85 -1.88
CA TYR A 46 0.30 -6.48 -1.27
C TYR A 46 -0.83 -6.41 -2.31
N TYR A 47 -0.53 -5.90 -3.50
CA TYR A 47 -1.46 -5.94 -4.64
C TYR A 47 -1.72 -7.36 -5.14
N GLN A 48 -0.71 -8.25 -5.12
CA GLN A 48 -0.91 -9.66 -5.45
C GLN A 48 -1.84 -10.35 -4.47
N TYR A 49 -1.77 -10.03 -3.17
CA TYR A 49 -2.75 -10.54 -2.21
C TYR A 49 -4.15 -10.10 -2.61
N ILE A 50 -4.38 -8.79 -2.80
CA ILE A 50 -5.68 -8.23 -3.20
C ILE A 50 -6.27 -8.93 -4.42
N ASN A 51 -5.45 -9.23 -5.44
CA ASN A 51 -5.94 -9.85 -6.68
C ASN A 51 -6.32 -11.33 -6.52
N ASN A 52 -5.92 -12.00 -5.43
CA ASN A 52 -6.20 -13.41 -5.16
C ASN A 52 -7.24 -13.58 -4.02
N MET A 53 -8.36 -12.84 -4.12
CA MET A 53 -9.38 -12.62 -3.08
C MET A 53 -10.00 -13.82 -2.38
N HIS A 54 -9.73 -15.05 -2.80
CA HIS A 54 -10.51 -16.21 -2.38
C HIS A 54 -10.46 -16.49 -0.86
N ASP A 55 -9.48 -15.98 -0.10
CA ASP A 55 -9.37 -16.18 1.36
C ASP A 55 -8.66 -15.03 2.11
N ILE A 56 -8.70 -13.77 1.63
CA ILE A 56 -7.97 -12.68 2.30
C ILE A 56 -8.72 -12.23 3.56
N THR A 57 -8.26 -12.69 4.73
CA THR A 57 -8.76 -12.21 6.01
C THR A 57 -7.88 -11.10 6.61
N GLU A 58 -6.57 -11.15 6.37
CA GLU A 58 -5.60 -10.24 6.99
C GLU A 58 -4.40 -10.00 6.08
N ILE A 59 -4.10 -8.73 5.78
CA ILE A 59 -2.88 -8.35 5.05
C ILE A 59 -1.84 -7.89 6.06
N LYS A 60 -0.71 -8.59 6.14
CA LYS A 60 0.37 -8.32 7.10
C LYS A 60 1.62 -7.81 6.41
N LEU A 61 2.37 -6.96 7.13
CA LEU A 61 3.76 -6.69 6.83
C LEU A 61 4.50 -8.01 6.65
N SER A 62 5.39 -8.05 5.65
CA SER A 62 6.23 -9.23 5.44
C SER A 62 7.10 -9.45 6.67
N GLU A 63 7.48 -10.71 6.94
CA GLU A 63 8.34 -11.02 8.08
C GLU A 63 9.68 -10.23 8.02
N VAL A 64 10.18 -10.01 6.81
CA VAL A 64 11.40 -9.21 6.55
C VAL A 64 11.19 -7.75 6.97
N HIS A 65 10.13 -7.10 6.49
CA HIS A 65 9.81 -5.72 6.87
C HIS A 65 9.53 -5.61 8.37
N ASN A 66 8.79 -6.57 8.94
CA ASN A 66 8.39 -6.56 10.34
C ASN A 66 9.60 -6.54 11.29
N LYS A 67 10.65 -7.31 10.97
CA LYS A 67 11.92 -7.33 11.72
C LYS A 67 12.70 -6.01 11.66
N GLN A 68 12.43 -5.17 10.69
CA GLN A 68 13.11 -3.90 10.44
C GLN A 68 12.27 -2.68 10.83
N THR A 69 11.14 -2.90 11.51
CA THR A 69 10.24 -1.81 11.88
C THR A 69 10.82 -0.92 12.97
N LYS A 70 10.49 0.37 12.90
CA LYS A 70 10.76 1.40 13.91
C LYS A 70 9.46 1.68 14.68
N ALA A 71 9.59 2.08 15.95
CA ALA A 71 8.43 2.54 16.72
C ALA A 71 8.09 3.98 16.31
N PHE A 72 6.81 4.34 16.36
CA PHE A 72 6.43 5.75 16.37
C PHE A 72 6.91 6.42 17.65
N SER A 73 7.36 7.67 17.52
CA SER A 73 7.69 8.54 18.64
C SER A 73 6.43 9.11 19.28
N GLN A 74 6.54 9.57 20.53
CA GLN A 74 5.44 10.24 21.22
C GLN A 74 4.99 11.54 20.52
N GLN A 75 5.85 12.14 19.70
CA GLN A 75 5.51 13.32 18.93
C GLN A 75 4.67 12.93 17.70
N GLU A 76 5.00 11.84 17.04
CA GLU A 76 4.27 11.33 15.87
C GLU A 76 2.85 10.86 16.24
N THR A 77 2.66 10.22 17.40
CA THR A 77 1.33 9.75 17.83
C THR A 77 0.33 10.85 18.14
N LYS A 78 0.80 12.11 18.27
CA LYS A 78 -0.07 13.27 18.55
C LYS A 78 -0.58 13.97 17.30
N ILE A 79 -0.01 13.66 16.14
CA ILE A 79 -0.38 14.30 14.87
C ILE A 79 -1.39 13.40 14.16
N PRO A 80 -2.58 13.93 13.81
CA PRO A 80 -3.56 13.15 13.07
C PRO A 80 -3.07 12.92 11.64
N VAL A 81 -3.21 11.69 11.18
CA VAL A 81 -3.00 11.27 9.81
C VAL A 81 -4.22 11.66 8.98
N LYS A 82 -4.01 12.51 7.97
CA LYS A 82 -5.03 12.93 7.01
C LYS A 82 -5.41 11.81 6.04
N GLY A 83 -6.51 12.00 5.31
CA GLY A 83 -7.02 11.04 4.34
C GLY A 83 -8.10 10.12 4.91
N GLU A 84 -8.48 9.13 4.11
CA GLU A 84 -9.55 8.18 4.44
C GLU A 84 -9.05 7.11 5.44
N ASN A 85 -9.17 7.43 6.73
CA ASN A 85 -8.63 6.63 7.83
C ASN A 85 -9.70 5.88 8.66
N PHE A 86 -10.93 5.78 8.16
CA PHE A 86 -12.06 5.11 8.83
C PHE A 86 -12.24 5.56 10.29
N LEU A 87 -12.25 6.87 10.52
CA LEU A 87 -12.40 7.50 11.83
C LEU A 87 -11.27 7.18 12.83
N SER A 88 -10.14 6.66 12.36
CA SER A 88 -8.98 6.29 13.17
C SER A 88 -7.72 7.08 12.75
N PRO A 89 -7.71 8.42 12.94
CA PRO A 89 -6.65 9.29 12.43
C PRO A 89 -5.31 9.18 13.16
N TYR A 90 -5.24 8.63 14.36
CA TYR A 90 -4.00 8.62 15.15
C TYR A 90 -3.29 7.28 15.08
N VAL A 91 -1.98 7.27 14.96
CA VAL A 91 -1.16 6.05 15.17
C VAL A 91 -0.97 5.80 16.66
N ASP A 92 -0.93 4.54 17.06
CA ASP A 92 -0.66 4.16 18.45
C ASP A 92 0.85 4.14 18.73
N ILE A 93 1.24 4.34 20.00
CA ILE A 93 2.65 4.26 20.41
C ILE A 93 3.25 2.86 20.24
N ASN A 94 2.40 1.84 20.21
CA ASN A 94 2.78 0.45 20.00
C ASN A 94 2.77 0.04 18.51
N ASP A 95 2.18 0.87 17.64
CA ASP A 95 2.28 0.64 16.20
C ASP A 95 3.75 0.76 15.77
N ARG A 96 4.12 -0.04 14.77
CA ARG A 96 5.49 -0.07 14.25
C ARG A 96 5.47 -0.01 12.73
N TYR A 97 6.34 0.80 12.18
CA TYR A 97 6.38 1.06 10.75
C TYR A 97 7.70 0.67 10.12
N TYR A 98 7.63 0.29 8.85
CA TYR A 98 8.78 0.11 7.98
C TYR A 98 8.88 1.27 6.99
N GLU A 99 10.07 1.79 6.76
CA GLU A 99 10.31 2.89 5.83
C GLU A 99 10.64 2.34 4.44
N LEU A 100 9.74 2.58 3.48
CA LEU A 100 9.88 2.18 2.08
C LEU A 100 10.88 3.08 1.34
N GLY A 101 11.03 4.31 1.80
CA GLY A 101 12.00 5.26 1.26
C GLY A 101 11.59 6.70 1.59
N HIS A 102 12.36 7.65 1.10
CA HIS A 102 12.07 9.08 1.30
C HIS A 102 12.49 9.94 0.12
N PHE A 103 11.97 11.17 0.06
CA PHE A 103 12.50 12.21 -0.80
C PHE A 103 12.56 13.54 -0.05
N GLU A 104 13.34 14.48 -0.57
CA GLU A 104 13.42 15.84 -0.05
C GLU A 104 12.67 16.79 -0.98
N TYR A 105 11.95 17.74 -0.40
CA TYR A 105 11.36 18.85 -1.14
C TYR A 105 11.28 20.08 -0.24
N GLU A 106 11.81 21.20 -0.75
CA GLU A 106 12.07 22.41 0.05
C GLU A 106 12.88 22.05 1.31
N ASP A 107 12.48 22.52 2.50
CA ASP A 107 13.18 22.29 3.76
C ASP A 107 12.66 21.06 4.54
N ASN A 108 11.96 20.14 3.88
CA ASN A 108 11.32 18.98 4.51
C ASN A 108 11.75 17.64 3.86
N THR A 109 11.80 16.61 4.70
CA THR A 109 11.98 15.21 4.29
C THR A 109 10.65 14.48 4.35
N TYR A 110 10.27 13.81 3.27
CA TYR A 110 9.03 13.06 3.16
C TYR A 110 9.34 11.57 3.16
N LYS A 111 8.91 10.85 4.20
CA LYS A 111 9.16 9.41 4.35
C LYS A 111 7.89 8.64 4.02
N LEU A 112 7.98 7.73 3.06
CA LEU A 112 6.93 6.75 2.76
C LEU A 112 7.10 5.56 3.68
N ILE A 113 6.06 5.23 4.43
CA ILE A 113 6.07 4.17 5.43
C ILE A 113 4.91 3.20 5.20
N VAL A 114 5.11 1.96 5.63
CA VAL A 114 4.08 0.92 5.67
C VAL A 114 4.02 0.30 7.06
N TYR A 115 2.82 0.08 7.57
CA TYR A 115 2.61 -0.46 8.90
C TYR A 115 1.27 -1.16 9.02
N ASN A 116 1.20 -2.13 9.93
CA ASN A 116 -0.09 -2.66 10.37
C ASN A 116 -0.64 -1.87 11.55
N LYS A 117 -1.96 -1.71 11.59
CA LYS A 117 -2.70 -1.09 12.70
C LYS A 117 -4.03 -1.81 12.88
N ILE A 118 -4.50 -1.90 14.12
CA ILE A 118 -5.86 -2.39 14.41
C ILE A 118 -6.86 -1.25 14.17
N GLY A 119 -7.76 -1.47 13.21
CA GLY A 119 -8.88 -0.59 12.90
C GLY A 119 -10.11 -0.88 13.75
N GLU A 120 -11.26 -0.39 13.31
CA GLU A 120 -12.54 -0.74 13.93
C GLU A 120 -12.85 -2.25 13.78
N SER A 121 -13.64 -2.79 14.72
CA SER A 121 -14.02 -4.21 14.77
C SER A 121 -12.85 -5.19 14.74
N ASP A 122 -11.71 -4.79 15.34
CA ASP A 122 -10.45 -5.55 15.36
C ASP A 122 -9.90 -5.90 13.96
N THR A 123 -10.29 -5.13 12.93
CA THR A 123 -9.83 -5.34 11.55
C THR A 123 -8.36 -4.98 11.43
N LEU A 124 -7.54 -5.91 10.96
CA LEU A 124 -6.13 -5.63 10.71
C LEU A 124 -5.96 -4.85 9.40
N LEU A 125 -5.57 -3.58 9.53
CA LEU A 125 -5.29 -2.69 8.40
C LEU A 125 -3.80 -2.75 8.06
N LEU A 126 -3.44 -2.85 6.79
CA LEU A 126 -2.11 -2.53 6.31
C LEU A 126 -2.14 -1.13 5.68
N ASN A 127 -1.56 -0.17 6.38
CA ASN A 127 -1.54 1.23 5.97
C ASN A 127 -0.25 1.57 5.22
N VAL A 128 -0.39 2.36 4.16
CA VAL A 128 0.70 3.06 3.49
C VAL A 128 0.49 4.54 3.70
N GLN A 129 1.48 5.22 4.27
CA GLN A 129 1.40 6.60 4.72
C GLN A 129 2.65 7.36 4.30
N ILE A 130 2.52 8.66 4.05
CA ILE A 130 3.65 9.56 3.87
C ILE A 130 3.68 10.58 5.01
N ASN A 131 4.86 10.71 5.61
CA ASN A 131 5.14 11.62 6.71
C ASN A 131 6.07 12.73 6.25
N SER A 132 5.72 13.97 6.55
CA SER A 132 6.57 15.14 6.33
C SER A 132 7.30 15.51 7.61
N TYR A 133 8.62 15.60 7.57
CA TYR A 133 9.45 16.01 8.70
C TYR A 133 10.22 17.29 8.34
N ASN A 134 10.31 18.21 9.29
CA ASN A 134 11.15 19.40 9.11
C ASN A 134 12.64 19.07 9.29
N ALA A 135 13.51 20.05 9.06
CA ALA A 135 14.97 19.93 9.23
C ALA A 135 15.44 19.52 10.65
N THR A 136 14.57 19.57 11.67
CA THR A 136 14.86 19.09 13.03
C THR A 136 14.29 17.70 13.31
N GLU A 137 13.86 16.98 12.26
CA GLU A 137 13.25 15.64 12.29
C GLU A 137 11.93 15.56 13.08
N ASN A 138 11.26 16.69 13.33
CA ASN A 138 9.92 16.68 13.92
C ASN A 138 8.88 16.47 12.82
N LEU A 139 7.91 15.58 13.06
CA LEU A 139 6.79 15.36 12.15
C LEU A 139 5.98 16.66 12.05
N VAL A 140 5.79 17.16 10.82
CA VAL A 140 5.00 18.35 10.48
C VAL A 140 3.58 17.97 10.09
N ASP A 141 3.45 16.92 9.28
CA ASP A 141 2.17 16.49 8.74
C ASP A 141 2.25 15.02 8.29
N ALA A 142 1.08 14.36 8.20
CA ALA A 142 0.98 12.97 7.78
C ALA A 142 -0.26 12.76 6.89
N LEU A 143 -0.09 11.97 5.83
CA LEU A 143 -1.16 11.63 4.90
C LEU A 143 -1.20 10.12 4.67
N LEU A 144 -2.35 9.51 4.92
CA LEU A 144 -2.62 8.13 4.54
C LEU A 144 -2.83 8.07 3.03
N LEU A 145 -2.03 7.26 2.36
CA LEU A 145 -2.09 7.04 0.91
C LEU A 145 -2.94 5.83 0.55
N GLY A 146 -3.02 4.84 1.45
CA GLY A 146 -3.91 3.71 1.29
C GLY A 146 -4.01 2.86 2.56
N SER A 147 -5.14 2.19 2.71
CA SER A 147 -5.39 1.20 3.76
C SER A 147 -5.91 -0.07 3.11
N PHE A 148 -5.14 -1.14 3.26
CA PHE A 148 -5.31 -2.41 2.55
C PHE A 148 -5.85 -3.41 3.56
N PHE A 149 -7.08 -3.89 3.34
CA PHE A 149 -7.68 -4.92 4.20
C PHE A 149 -8.80 -5.67 3.50
N GLY A 150 -9.04 -6.90 3.96
CA GLY A 150 -10.26 -7.66 3.69
C GLY A 150 -11.08 -7.76 4.97
N TYR A 151 -12.40 -7.68 4.86
CA TYR A 151 -13.32 -7.93 5.96
C TYR A 151 -14.57 -8.60 5.40
N GLU A 152 -14.87 -9.80 5.89
CA GLU A 152 -15.98 -10.62 5.39
C GLU A 152 -15.97 -10.77 3.86
N ASP A 153 -16.84 -10.06 3.17
CA ASP A 153 -17.06 -10.10 1.74
C ASP A 153 -16.66 -8.78 1.04
N ILE A 154 -15.88 -7.93 1.70
CA ILE A 154 -15.31 -6.72 1.12
C ILE A 154 -13.79 -6.70 1.19
N VAL A 155 -13.16 -6.17 0.15
CA VAL A 155 -11.75 -5.79 0.16
C VAL A 155 -11.64 -4.31 -0.15
N ARG A 156 -10.80 -3.59 0.59
CA ARG A 156 -10.46 -2.20 0.30
C ARG A 156 -8.97 -2.03 0.11
N PHE A 157 -8.64 -1.14 -0.82
CA PHE A 157 -7.28 -0.74 -1.14
C PHE A 157 -7.29 0.60 -1.85
N SER A 158 -6.11 1.16 -2.10
CA SER A 158 -5.97 2.40 -2.84
C SER A 158 -4.85 2.30 -3.86
N ASP A 159 -5.02 2.98 -4.98
CA ASP A 159 -3.92 3.31 -5.90
C ASP A 159 -3.53 4.76 -5.65
N PHE A 160 -2.23 5.05 -5.67
CA PHE A 160 -1.76 6.41 -5.50
C PHE A 160 -0.53 6.71 -6.34
N ILE A 161 -0.39 7.98 -6.71
CA ILE A 161 0.79 8.49 -7.41
C ILE A 161 1.26 9.76 -6.70
N ILE A 162 2.54 9.79 -6.32
CA ILE A 162 3.24 11.01 -5.92
C ILE A 162 3.94 11.53 -7.19
N HIS A 163 3.45 12.64 -7.73
CA HIS A 163 3.92 13.19 -9.00
C HIS A 163 5.20 14.01 -8.85
N PRO A 164 5.98 14.23 -9.94
CA PRO A 164 7.21 15.04 -9.90
C PRO A 164 6.97 16.51 -9.55
N ASP A 165 5.74 16.99 -9.72
CA ASP A 165 5.36 18.34 -9.30
C ASP A 165 4.92 18.39 -7.83
N TYR A 166 5.04 17.29 -7.08
CA TYR A 166 4.64 17.17 -5.67
C TYR A 166 3.13 17.28 -5.43
N SER A 167 2.32 17.05 -6.46
CA SER A 167 0.92 16.66 -6.27
C SER A 167 0.81 15.16 -5.96
N ILE A 168 -0.27 14.77 -5.28
CA ILE A 168 -0.55 13.38 -4.91
C ILE A 168 -1.97 13.06 -5.35
N SER A 169 -2.13 12.00 -6.13
CA SER A 169 -3.44 11.45 -6.51
C SER A 169 -3.70 10.16 -5.75
N ILE A 170 -4.91 9.98 -5.22
CA ILE A 170 -5.33 8.76 -4.52
C ILE A 170 -6.70 8.35 -5.04
N ASP A 171 -6.79 7.14 -5.59
CA ASP A 171 -8.04 6.48 -5.95
C ASP A 171 -8.28 5.33 -4.97
N ASN A 172 -9.36 5.40 -4.19
CA ASN A 172 -9.72 4.40 -3.20
C ASN A 172 -10.78 3.46 -3.75
N TYR A 173 -10.50 2.16 -3.63
CA TYR A 173 -11.30 1.09 -4.20
C TYR A 173 -11.97 0.27 -3.10
N VAL A 174 -13.16 -0.21 -3.44
CA VAL A 174 -13.84 -1.30 -2.74
C VAL A 174 -14.14 -2.40 -3.75
N VAL A 175 -13.94 -3.64 -3.32
CA VAL A 175 -14.30 -4.82 -4.06
C VAL A 175 -15.30 -5.61 -3.23
N TYR A 176 -16.42 -5.94 -3.84
CA TYR A 176 -17.45 -6.76 -3.22
C TYR A 176 -17.28 -8.20 -3.72
N ALA A 177 -17.01 -9.12 -2.80
CA ALA A 177 -16.94 -10.55 -3.08
C ALA A 177 -18.34 -11.18 -3.23
N TYR A 178 -19.42 -10.38 -3.25
CA TYR A 178 -20.79 -10.85 -3.45
C TYR A 178 -21.49 -10.11 -4.60
N GLU A 179 -22.47 -10.78 -5.20
CA GLU A 179 -23.49 -10.16 -6.05
C GLU A 179 -24.78 -9.96 -5.23
N GLU A 180 -25.30 -8.74 -5.19
CA GLU A 180 -26.64 -8.47 -4.68
C GLU A 180 -27.68 -9.04 -5.65
N SER A 181 -28.49 -9.99 -5.19
CA SER A 181 -29.69 -10.38 -5.95
C SER A 181 -30.76 -9.29 -5.87
N LYS A 182 -31.70 -9.29 -6.83
CA LYS A 182 -32.85 -8.35 -6.84
C LYS A 182 -33.72 -8.41 -5.59
N ASP A 183 -33.61 -9.49 -4.81
CA ASP A 183 -34.36 -9.74 -3.59
C ASP A 183 -33.54 -9.45 -2.31
N GLY A 184 -32.33 -8.87 -2.44
CA GLY A 184 -31.45 -8.53 -1.31
C GLY A 184 -30.70 -9.72 -0.71
N LEU A 185 -30.78 -10.91 -1.32
CA LEU A 185 -30.05 -12.11 -0.89
C LEU A 185 -28.66 -12.18 -1.58
N SER A 186 -27.59 -11.98 -0.83
CA SER A 186 -26.20 -12.22 -1.27
C SER A 186 -25.96 -13.72 -1.41
N THR A 187 -25.85 -14.25 -2.63
CA THR A 187 -25.84 -15.71 -2.85
C THR A 187 -24.69 -16.24 -3.71
N ARG A 188 -23.76 -15.40 -4.16
CA ARG A 188 -22.61 -15.88 -4.94
C ARG A 188 -21.34 -15.13 -4.58
N ILE A 189 -20.28 -15.90 -4.26
CA ILE A 189 -18.92 -15.39 -4.33
C ILE A 189 -18.69 -15.01 -5.79
N ALA A 190 -18.56 -13.72 -6.08
CA ALA A 190 -18.34 -13.25 -7.45
C ALA A 190 -17.10 -13.96 -8.01
N LYS A 191 -17.24 -14.57 -9.19
CA LYS A 191 -16.16 -15.39 -9.77
C LYS A 191 -14.94 -14.54 -10.16
N ASP A 192 -15.18 -13.26 -10.47
CA ASP A 192 -14.19 -12.25 -10.84
C ASP A 192 -14.67 -10.87 -10.34
N PRO A 193 -14.55 -10.56 -9.04
CA PRO A 193 -15.09 -9.32 -8.50
C PRO A 193 -14.29 -8.12 -9.02
N ILE A 194 -15.00 -7.09 -9.50
CA ILE A 194 -14.40 -5.90 -10.13
C ILE A 194 -14.21 -4.80 -9.07
N PRO A 195 -13.02 -4.17 -8.98
CA PRO A 195 -12.83 -3.01 -8.13
C PRO A 195 -13.68 -1.81 -8.54
N HIS A 196 -14.35 -1.20 -7.56
CA HIS A 196 -15.13 0.02 -7.73
C HIS A 196 -14.45 1.15 -6.97
N ILE A 197 -14.17 2.25 -7.67
CA ILE A 197 -13.69 3.46 -7.00
C ILE A 197 -14.87 4.09 -6.24
N TYR A 198 -14.70 4.33 -4.95
CA TYR A 198 -15.69 5.02 -4.11
C TYR A 198 -15.24 6.43 -3.70
N LEU A 199 -13.93 6.71 -3.73
CA LEU A 199 -13.38 8.00 -3.32
C LEU A 199 -12.12 8.33 -4.11
N LYS A 200 -12.08 9.52 -4.72
CA LYS A 200 -10.88 10.09 -5.32
C LYS A 200 -10.44 11.32 -4.55
N GLU A 201 -9.15 11.39 -4.22
CA GLU A 201 -8.55 12.54 -3.55
C GLU A 201 -7.33 13.05 -4.31
N GLN A 202 -7.12 14.36 -4.25
CA GLN A 202 -5.95 15.03 -4.80
C GLN A 202 -5.37 15.96 -3.74
N TYR A 203 -4.07 15.85 -3.51
CA TYR A 203 -3.35 16.70 -2.56
C TYR A 203 -2.21 17.44 -3.25
N LYS A 204 -1.80 18.57 -2.68
CA LYS A 204 -0.57 19.28 -3.02
C LYS A 204 0.29 19.41 -1.77
N ILE A 205 1.59 19.17 -1.92
CA ILE A 205 2.55 19.45 -0.86
C ILE A 205 2.87 20.96 -0.88
N GLU A 206 2.62 21.64 0.24
CA GLU A 206 2.90 23.07 0.41
C GLU A 206 3.42 23.35 1.81
N ASN A 207 4.63 23.92 1.94
CA ASN A 207 5.26 24.26 3.23
C ASN A 207 5.29 23.07 4.21
N GLY A 208 5.66 21.88 3.73
CA GLY A 208 5.70 20.67 4.54
C GLY A 208 4.34 20.06 4.87
N GLN A 209 3.23 20.58 4.35
CA GLN A 209 1.87 20.08 4.62
C GLN A 209 1.22 19.49 3.38
N PHE A 210 0.40 18.46 3.59
CA PHE A 210 -0.48 17.89 2.57
C PHE A 210 -1.82 18.64 2.57
N LYS A 211 -2.03 19.45 1.53
CA LYS A 211 -3.28 20.21 1.34
C LYS A 211 -4.20 19.50 0.38
N LEU A 212 -5.40 19.17 0.83
CA LEU A 212 -6.44 18.61 -0.02
C LEU A 212 -6.88 19.67 -1.04
N THR A 213 -6.81 19.33 -2.32
CA THR A 213 -7.18 20.19 -3.45
C THR A 213 -8.47 19.74 -4.11
N SER A 214 -8.78 18.45 -4.07
CA SER A 214 -10.04 17.89 -4.57
C SER A 214 -10.38 16.61 -3.83
N ARG A 215 -11.67 16.41 -3.54
CA ARG A 215 -12.25 15.18 -3.01
C ARG A 215 -13.54 14.88 -3.75
N MET A 216 -13.68 13.69 -4.29
CA MET A 216 -14.86 13.25 -5.04
C MET A 216 -15.30 11.88 -4.53
N GLU A 217 -16.47 11.85 -3.89
CA GLU A 217 -17.14 10.62 -3.49
C GLU A 217 -17.99 10.10 -4.66
N ILE A 218 -17.83 8.82 -4.97
CA ILE A 218 -18.53 8.16 -6.07
C ILE A 218 -19.57 7.25 -5.45
N LEU A 219 -20.84 7.64 -5.60
CA LEU A 219 -21.97 6.83 -5.17
C LEU A 219 -22.14 5.66 -6.14
N LYS A 220 -22.33 4.45 -5.58
CA LYS A 220 -22.74 3.27 -6.35
C LYS A 220 -24.18 3.51 -6.81
N ASN A 221 -24.40 3.62 -8.12
CA ASN A 221 -25.74 3.67 -8.73
C ASN A 221 -26.40 2.29 -8.72
#